data_AF-A0AAW6NH52-F1
#
_entry.id   AF-A0AAW6NH52-F1
#
_cell.length_a   1.000
_cell.length_b   1.000
_cell.length_c   1.000
_cell.angle_alpha   90.00
_cell.angle_beta   90.00
_cell.angle_gamma   90.00
#
_symmetry.space_group_name_H-M   'P 1'
#
loop_
_entity.id
_entity.type
_entity.pdbx_description
1 polymer ?
#
loop_
_entity_poly.entity_id
_entity_poly.type
_entity_poly.pdbx_seq_one_letter_code
_entity_poly.pdbx_strand_id
1 'polypeptide(L)'
;MIRPVSAIADNSKVLWQECHPYERRITCVVDGDTLWYQGIKIRLLDIDAPEVEGHCVNERQLAQSGTFELTRLLNTGLVRITYDGQDRYGRHLATLLVREGEVGPAMVAAGLAVPFGQRGPSPWCR
;
A
#
# COMPACT_ATOMS: atom_id res chain seq x y z
N MET A 1 20.54 -4.42 14.08
CA MET A 1 20.14 -3.90 12.75
C MET A 1 19.53 -5.06 11.98
N ILE A 2 18.21 -5.10 11.85
CA ILE A 2 17.55 -6.07 10.97
C ILE A 2 17.84 -5.58 9.55
N ARG A 3 18.48 -6.42 8.73
CA ARG A 3 18.82 -6.04 7.36
C ARG A 3 17.54 -6.09 6.52
N PRO A 4 17.33 -5.13 5.60
CA PRO A 4 16.21 -5.21 4.69
C PRO A 4 16.32 -6.47 3.84
N VAL A 5 15.25 -7.26 3.80
CA VAL A 5 15.19 -8.48 2.99
C VAL A 5 14.47 -8.14 1.70
N SER A 6 15.18 -8.25 0.57
CA SER A 6 14.59 -8.07 -0.75
C SER A 6 14.13 -9.42 -1.30
N ALA A 7 12.88 -9.48 -1.73
CA ALA A 7 12.34 -10.60 -2.51
C ALA A 7 11.96 -10.11 -3.91
N ILE A 8 12.31 -10.90 -4.93
CA ILE A 8 11.76 -10.70 -6.27
C ILE A 8 10.34 -11.23 -6.24
N ALA A 9 9.38 -10.44 -6.72
CA ALA A 9 8.01 -10.92 -6.84
C ALA A 9 7.92 -11.86 -8.06
N ASP A 10 7.38 -13.06 -7.85
CA ASP A 10 6.98 -13.92 -8.96
C ASP A 10 5.74 -13.30 -9.61
N ASN A 11 5.99 -12.56 -10.69
CA ASN A 11 4.97 -11.78 -11.38
C ASN A 11 4.18 -12.63 -12.39
N SER A 12 4.31 -13.96 -12.35
CA SER A 12 3.56 -14.83 -13.25
C SER A 12 2.11 -14.99 -12.74
N LYS A 13 1.21 -14.20 -13.34
CA LYS A 13 -0.28 -14.30 -13.25
C LYS A 13 -0.95 -13.76 -11.97
N VAL A 14 -0.32 -12.87 -11.21
CA VAL A 14 -1.04 -12.17 -10.13
C VAL A 14 -1.93 -11.08 -10.71
N LEU A 15 -3.24 -11.22 -10.57
CA LEU A 15 -4.20 -10.15 -10.80
C LEU A 15 -4.53 -9.51 -9.45
N TRP A 16 -4.16 -8.25 -9.28
CA TRP A 16 -4.46 -7.49 -8.08
C TRP A 16 -5.88 -6.94 -8.14
N GLN A 17 -6.58 -7.06 -7.03
CA GLN A 17 -7.93 -6.55 -6.83
C GLN A 17 -8.07 -6.05 -5.39
N GLU A 18 -9.14 -5.31 -5.12
CA GLU A 18 -9.48 -4.89 -3.76
C GLU A 18 -9.82 -6.09 -2.87
N CYS A 19 -9.52 -5.98 -1.58
CA CYS A 19 -9.87 -7.00 -0.60
C CYS A 19 -11.38 -6.96 -0.32
N HIS A 20 -12.09 -8.05 -0.59
CA HIS A 20 -13.49 -8.19 -0.22
C HIS A 20 -13.66 -8.56 1.27
N PRO A 21 -14.61 -7.96 2.01
CA PRO A 21 -14.77 -8.17 3.46
C PRO A 21 -15.01 -9.62 3.90
N TYR A 22 -15.63 -10.41 3.03
CA TYR A 22 -16.03 -11.79 3.33
C TYR A 22 -15.08 -12.84 2.76
N GLU A 23 -14.02 -12.41 2.06
CA GLU A 23 -13.05 -13.30 1.45
C GLU A 23 -11.78 -13.41 2.29
N ARG A 24 -11.14 -14.57 2.22
CA ARG A 24 -9.82 -14.74 2.84
C ARG A 24 -8.81 -13.87 2.09
N ARG A 25 -8.20 -12.93 2.81
CA ARG A 25 -7.17 -12.03 2.26
C ARG A 25 -5.88 -12.81 2.02
N ILE A 26 -5.57 -13.08 0.76
CA ILE A 26 -4.33 -13.74 0.33
C ILE A 26 -3.47 -12.76 -0.47
N THR A 27 -3.98 -12.33 -1.62
CA THR A 27 -3.33 -11.33 -2.48
C THR A 27 -4.39 -10.32 -2.92
N CYS A 28 -4.44 -9.15 -2.27
CA CYS A 28 -5.43 -8.10 -2.53
C CYS A 28 -4.99 -6.77 -1.91
N VAL A 29 -5.59 -5.66 -2.34
CA VAL A 29 -5.31 -4.30 -1.85
C VAL A 29 -6.37 -3.89 -0.83
N VAL A 30 -5.96 -3.34 0.31
CA VAL A 30 -6.87 -2.88 1.38
C VAL A 30 -7.21 -1.40 1.19
N ASP A 31 -6.18 -0.57 1.07
CA ASP A 31 -6.25 0.89 0.95
C ASP A 31 -5.00 1.40 0.20
N GLY A 32 -4.76 2.71 0.18
CA GLY A 32 -3.66 3.33 -0.57
C GLY A 32 -2.24 3.04 -0.04
N ASP A 33 -2.08 2.39 1.12
CA ASP A 33 -0.75 2.01 1.63
C ASP A 33 -0.67 0.58 2.19
N THR A 34 -1.79 -0.15 2.26
CA THR A 34 -1.87 -1.48 2.85
C THR A 34 -2.37 -2.52 1.83
N LEU A 35 -1.66 -3.65 1.74
CA LEU A 35 -2.03 -4.79 0.90
C LEU A 35 -1.76 -6.12 1.61
N TRP A 36 -2.33 -7.18 1.06
CA TRP A 36 -1.95 -8.56 1.33
C TRP A 36 -1.23 -9.13 0.12
N TYR A 37 -0.13 -9.85 0.35
CA TYR A 37 0.57 -10.60 -0.68
C TYR A 37 0.90 -11.99 -0.17
N GLN A 38 0.38 -13.03 -0.83
CA GLN A 38 0.60 -14.43 -0.44
C GLN A 38 0.29 -14.72 1.04
N GLY A 39 -0.72 -14.05 1.60
CA GLY A 39 -1.13 -14.18 3.00
C GLY A 39 -0.31 -13.35 4.00
N ILE A 40 0.62 -12.52 3.53
CA ILE A 40 1.39 -11.58 4.35
C ILE A 40 0.76 -10.19 4.24
N LYS A 41 0.40 -9.58 5.38
CA LYS A 41 -0.08 -8.19 5.42
C LYS A 41 1.10 -7.23 5.39
N ILE A 42 1.12 -6.35 4.40
CA ILE A 42 2.18 -5.38 4.13
C ILE A 42 1.61 -3.96 4.23
N ARG A 43 2.34 -3.08 4.91
CA ARG A 43 2.17 -1.62 4.86
C ARG A 43 3.37 -1.01 4.14
N LEU A 44 3.11 -0.05 3.25
CA LEU A 44 4.16 0.72 2.60
C LEU A 44 4.91 1.56 3.65
N LEU A 45 6.23 1.43 3.67
CA LEU A 45 7.08 1.97 4.73
C LEU A 45 7.22 3.50 4.68
N ASP A 46 7.20 4.07 3.48
CA ASP A 46 7.62 5.43 3.17
C ASP A 46 6.46 6.44 3.06
N ILE A 47 5.23 5.97 3.15
CA ILE A 47 4.02 6.78 2.98
C ILE A 47 2.93 6.46 4.02
N ASP A 48 2.02 7.41 4.20
CA ASP A 48 0.72 7.24 4.85
C ASP A 48 -0.39 7.63 3.87
N ALA A 49 -1.40 6.76 3.70
CA ALA A 49 -2.57 7.00 2.85
C ALA A 49 -3.86 7.11 3.68
N PRO A 50 -4.92 7.75 3.13
CA PRO A 50 -6.26 7.68 3.71
C PRO A 50 -6.76 6.24 3.88
N GLU A 51 -7.33 5.94 5.05
CA GLU A 51 -7.91 4.63 5.35
C GLU A 51 -9.35 4.54 4.81
N VAL A 52 -9.75 3.38 4.27
CA VAL A 52 -11.08 3.19 3.65
C VAL A 52 -12.26 3.46 4.58
N GLU A 53 -12.08 3.25 5.89
CA GLU A 53 -13.11 3.52 6.88
C GLU A 53 -13.39 5.03 7.01
N GLY A 54 -12.36 5.88 6.84
CA GLY A 54 -12.36 7.34 6.81
C GLY A 54 -13.20 8.08 7.87
N HIS A 55 -12.67 9.15 8.44
CA HIS A 55 -13.39 9.98 9.42
C HIS A 55 -14.37 10.97 8.76
N CYS A 56 -14.22 11.25 7.46
CA CYS A 56 -15.06 12.15 6.69
C CYS A 56 -15.21 11.71 5.23
N VAL A 57 -16.11 12.37 4.49
CA VAL A 57 -16.41 12.03 3.08
C VAL A 57 -15.19 12.20 2.18
N ASN A 58 -14.44 13.30 2.32
CA ASN A 58 -13.27 13.57 1.50
C ASN A 58 -12.17 12.51 1.70
N GLU A 59 -11.90 12.14 2.95
CA GLU A 59 -10.94 11.08 3.28
C GLU A 59 -11.34 9.74 2.65
N ARG A 60 -12.63 9.36 2.69
CA ARG A 60 -13.11 8.12 2.05
C ARG A 60 -12.98 8.15 0.52
N GLN A 61 -13.22 9.31 -0.10
CA GLN A 61 -13.06 9.47 -1.55
C GLN A 61 -11.57 9.36 -1.97
N LEU A 62 -10.68 9.97 -1.19
CA LEU A 62 -9.24 9.82 -1.41
C LEU A 62 -8.77 8.39 -1.14
N ALA A 63 -9.31 7.72 -0.11
CA ALA A 63 -9.00 6.33 0.19
C ALA A 63 -9.39 5.41 -0.97
N GLN A 64 -10.60 5.55 -1.51
CA GLN A 64 -11.04 4.80 -2.71
C GLN A 64 -10.12 5.05 -3.91
N SER A 65 -9.76 6.31 -4.15
CA SER A 65 -8.83 6.68 -5.23
C SER A 65 -7.45 6.07 -5.02
N GLY A 66 -6.95 6.05 -3.78
CA GLY A 66 -5.70 5.42 -3.37
C GLY A 66 -5.71 3.90 -3.56
N THR A 67 -6.78 3.22 -3.13
CA THR A 67 -6.97 1.78 -3.34
C THR A 67 -6.94 1.43 -4.82
N PHE A 68 -7.64 2.22 -5.65
CA PHE A 68 -7.68 2.04 -7.10
C PHE A 68 -6.28 2.22 -7.72
N GLU A 69 -5.58 3.29 -7.38
CA GLU A 69 -4.26 3.57 -7.97
C GLU A 69 -3.21 2.56 -7.54
N LEU A 70 -3.18 2.15 -6.25
CA LEU A 70 -2.28 1.09 -5.80
C LEU A 70 -2.57 -0.23 -6.52
N THR A 71 -3.85 -0.57 -6.70
CA THR A 71 -4.26 -1.76 -7.47
C THR A 71 -3.78 -1.67 -8.93
N ARG A 72 -3.95 -0.50 -9.57
CA ARG A 72 -3.49 -0.25 -10.94
C ARG A 72 -1.97 -0.42 -11.06
N LEU A 73 -1.21 0.25 -10.19
CA LEU A 73 0.26 0.18 -10.16
C LEU A 73 0.76 -1.25 -9.98
N LEU A 74 0.19 -2.01 -9.06
CA LEU A 74 0.55 -3.41 -8.84
C LEU A 74 0.26 -4.29 -10.07
N ASN A 75 -0.84 -4.01 -10.79
CA ASN A 75 -1.19 -4.68 -12.04
C ASN A 75 -0.30 -4.31 -13.24
N THR A 76 0.51 -3.24 -13.16
CA THR A 76 1.58 -2.99 -14.16
C THR A 76 2.66 -4.07 -14.09
N GLY A 77 2.78 -4.71 -12.93
CA GLY A 77 3.66 -5.83 -12.64
C GLY A 77 4.57 -5.53 -11.47
N LEU A 78 4.38 -6.25 -10.36
CA LEU A 78 5.25 -6.16 -9.19
C LEU A 78 6.61 -6.78 -9.50
N VAL A 79 7.68 -6.02 -9.28
CA VAL A 79 9.07 -6.41 -9.60
C VAL A 79 9.80 -6.84 -8.33
N ARG A 80 9.68 -6.06 -7.25
CA ARG A 80 10.44 -6.29 -6.01
C ARG A 80 9.67 -5.79 -4.79
N ILE A 81 9.79 -6.56 -3.71
CA ILE A 81 9.38 -6.18 -2.36
C ILE A 81 10.64 -6.07 -1.50
N THR A 82 10.82 -4.94 -0.80
CA THR A 82 11.94 -4.74 0.12
C THR A 82 11.40 -4.56 1.52
N TYR A 83 11.49 -5.61 2.34
CA TYR A 83 10.99 -5.61 3.71
C TYR A 83 11.95 -4.90 4.66
N ASP A 84 11.40 -4.13 5.60
CA ASP A 84 12.14 -3.48 6.69
C ASP A 84 11.40 -3.62 8.03
N GLY A 85 11.42 -4.84 8.56
CA GLY A 85 10.83 -5.14 9.86
C GLY A 85 9.30 -5.26 9.86
N GLN A 86 8.74 -5.11 11.05
CA GLN A 86 7.30 -5.18 11.31
C GLN A 86 6.92 -4.08 12.28
N ASP A 87 5.70 -3.57 12.14
CA ASP A 87 5.15 -2.65 13.12
C ASP A 87 4.57 -3.36 14.35
N ARG A 88 4.15 -2.58 15.35
CA ARG A 88 3.53 -3.09 16.59
C ARG A 88 2.22 -3.86 16.38
N TYR A 89 1.63 -3.79 15.19
CA TYR A 89 0.40 -4.48 14.81
C TYR A 89 0.67 -5.75 13.99
N GLY A 90 1.94 -6.12 13.80
CA GLY A 90 2.35 -7.30 13.05
C GLY A 90 2.29 -7.14 11.53
N ARG A 91 2.13 -5.91 11.01
CA ARG A 91 2.24 -5.66 9.57
C ARG A 91 3.70 -5.65 9.18
N HIS A 92 4.03 -6.33 8.10
CA HIS A 92 5.34 -6.18 7.48
C HIS A 92 5.45 -4.77 6.88
N LEU A 93 6.55 -4.09 7.13
CA LEU A 93 6.83 -2.81 6.49
C LEU A 93 7.68 -3.06 5.25
N ALA A 94 7.32 -2.47 4.11
CA ALA A 94 8.08 -2.66 2.89
C ALA A 94 8.00 -1.47 1.93
N THR A 95 8.98 -1.35 1.04
CA THR A 95 8.85 -0.58 -0.20
C THR A 95 8.62 -1.51 -1.38
N LEU A 96 7.87 -1.04 -2.37
CA LEU A 96 7.51 -1.81 -3.56
C LEU A 96 8.04 -1.13 -4.83
N LEU A 97 8.60 -1.95 -5.71
CA LEU A 97 8.97 -1.56 -7.07
C LEU A 97 8.06 -2.31 -8.04
N VAL A 98 7.36 -1.57 -8.90
CA VAL A 98 6.58 -2.10 -10.02
C VAL A 98 7.26 -1.73 -11.35
N ARG A 99 6.73 -2.20 -12.48
CA ARG A 99 7.32 -1.89 -13.80
C ARG A 99 7.37 -0.39 -14.12
N GLU A 100 6.40 0.37 -13.62
CA GLU A 100 6.33 1.83 -13.82
C GLU A 100 7.20 2.62 -12.83
N GLY A 101 7.77 2.00 -11.79
CA GLY A 101 8.64 2.67 -10.81
C GLY A 101 8.34 2.31 -9.36
N GLU A 102 8.83 3.14 -8.43
CA GLU A 102 8.58 2.97 -7.00
C GLU A 102 7.18 3.43 -6.62
N VAL A 103 6.47 2.59 -5.87
CA VAL A 103 5.04 2.81 -5.55
C VAL A 103 4.85 4.01 -4.62
N GLY A 104 5.63 4.11 -3.54
CA GLY A 104 5.50 5.20 -2.56
C GLY A 104 5.58 6.60 -3.20
N PRO A 105 6.65 6.93 -3.94
CA PRO A 105 6.77 8.20 -4.66
C PRO A 105 5.64 8.44 -5.67
N ALA A 106 5.18 7.41 -6.37
CA ALA A 106 4.06 7.53 -7.31
C ALA A 106 2.75 7.93 -6.61
N MET A 107 2.45 7.30 -5.47
CA MET A 107 1.25 7.61 -4.66
C MET A 107 1.29 9.05 -4.12
N VAL A 108 2.46 9.51 -3.68
CA VAL A 108 2.66 10.90 -3.22
C VAL A 108 2.51 11.90 -4.37
N ALA A 109 3.10 11.62 -5.53
CA ALA A 109 2.99 12.47 -6.71
C ALA A 109 1.54 12.57 -7.22
N ALA A 110 0.74 11.52 -7.05
CA ALA A 110 -0.69 11.51 -7.37
C ALA A 110 -1.56 12.26 -6.34
N GLY A 111 -0.99 12.71 -5.21
CA GLY A 111 -1.74 13.33 -4.12
C GLY A 111 -2.62 12.36 -3.33
N LEU A 112 -2.34 11.05 -3.42
CA LEU A 112 -3.11 9.97 -2.78
C LEU A 112 -2.48 9.47 -1.48
N ALA A 113 -1.27 9.95 -1.16
CA ALA A 113 -0.57 9.67 0.07
C ALA A 113 0.35 10.84 0.46
N VAL A 114 0.82 10.84 1.70
CA VAL A 114 1.88 11.74 2.18
C VAL A 114 3.09 10.94 2.62
N PRO A 115 4.32 11.50 2.56
CA PRO A 115 5.49 10.90 3.21
C PRO A 115 5.23 10.52 4.67
N PHE A 116 5.65 9.31 5.05
CA PHE A 116 5.50 8.80 6.41
C PHE A 116 6.15 9.73 7.44
N GLY A 117 5.50 9.89 8.59
CA GLY A 117 6.03 10.68 9.71
C GLY A 117 5.84 12.19 9.56
N GLN A 118 5.08 12.65 8.57
CA GLN A 118 4.57 14.03 8.57
C GLN A 118 3.70 14.26 9.81
N ARG A 119 4.08 15.25 10.62
CA ARG A 119 3.36 15.62 11.85
C ARG A 119 2.28 16.66 11.54
N GLY A 120 1.05 16.41 11.95
CA GLY A 120 -0.05 17.37 11.86
C GLY A 120 -1.43 16.70 11.94
N PRO A 121 -2.52 17.49 11.92
CA PRO A 121 -3.87 16.95 11.75
C PRO A 121 -3.96 16.19 10.42
N SER A 122 -4.77 15.11 10.39
CA SER A 122 -5.05 14.35 9.16
C SER A 122 -5.35 15.34 8.02
N PRO A 123 -4.58 15.35 6.93
CA PRO A 123 -4.75 16.32 5.86
C PRO A 123 -6.02 16.08 5.05
N TRP A 124 -6.74 14.99 5.32
CA TRP A 124 -7.79 14.45 4.47
C TRP A 124 -9.20 14.94 4.82
N CYS A 125 -9.43 15.52 6.00
CA CYS A 125 -10.74 16.02 6.42
C CYS A 125 -10.84 17.55 6.41
N ARG A 126 -10.38 18.14 5.30
CA ARG A 126 -10.42 19.57 5.05
C ARG A 126 -11.56 19.95 4.11
#